data_AF-V4YV96-F1
#
_entry.id   AF-V4YV96-F1
#
_cell.length_a   1.000
_cell.length_b   1.000
_cell.length_c   1.000
_cell.angle_alpha   90.00
_cell.angle_beta   90.00
_cell.angle_gamma   90.00
#
_symmetry.space_group_name_H-M   'P 1'
#
loop_
_entity.id
_entity.type
_entity.pdbx_description
1 polymer ?
#
loop_
_entity_poly.entity_id
_entity_poly.type
_entity_poly.pdbx_seq_one_letter_code
_entity_poly.pdbx_strand_id
1 'polypeptide(L)'
;MPAPALSLKGRVLRLLTQREHSKAELARKLRALETDDGALARVLDDFEAKGLISEQRVANSVVNTKGKKLGGLRIKFELQAKGLSDDLVRETVSHLKDTEMARAQSVWAKKFGEAPADTKGQAKQMRFLAARGFDGGVVRAVVPRVASGAGDGWPSSHGNDQDQHGYLDADNEHSQGFFDGSDD
;
A
#
# COMPACT_ATOMS: atom_id res chain seq x y z
N MET A 1 32.23 40.03 12.40
CA MET A 1 31.26 40.27 11.30
C MET A 1 30.60 38.95 10.94
N PRO A 2 29.27 38.79 11.05
CA PRO A 2 28.61 37.61 10.50
C PRO A 2 28.77 37.59 8.98
N ALA A 3 28.95 36.41 8.37
CA ALA A 3 29.05 36.28 6.92
C ALA A 3 27.78 36.85 6.24
N PRO A 4 27.90 37.50 5.08
CA PRO A 4 26.74 38.05 4.38
C PRO A 4 25.71 36.95 4.10
N ALA A 5 24.43 37.27 4.30
CA ALA A 5 23.35 36.35 4.03
C ALA A 5 23.39 35.93 2.54
N LEU A 6 23.36 34.62 2.29
CA LEU A 6 23.40 34.09 0.92
C LEU A 6 22.23 34.63 0.09
N SER A 7 22.51 34.96 -1.18
CA SER A 7 21.48 35.25 -2.19
C SER A 7 20.60 34.03 -2.46
N LEU A 8 19.43 34.20 -3.10
CA LEU A 8 18.57 33.09 -3.50
C LEU A 8 19.34 32.04 -4.32
N LYS A 9 20.13 32.48 -5.32
CA LYS A 9 21.01 31.62 -6.12
C LYS A 9 22.00 30.85 -5.24
N GLY A 10 22.66 31.53 -4.30
CA GLY A 10 23.60 30.89 -3.37
C GLY A 10 22.93 29.87 -2.44
N ARG A 11 21.69 30.13 -2.00
CA ARG A 11 20.91 29.20 -1.18
C ARG A 11 20.47 27.97 -1.95
N VAL A 12 20.00 28.14 -3.20
CA VAL A 12 19.66 27.03 -4.09
C VAL A 12 20.90 26.16 -4.32
N LEU A 13 22.03 26.76 -4.69
CA LEU A 13 23.27 26.04 -4.92
C LEU A 13 23.72 25.27 -3.67
N ARG A 14 23.68 25.89 -2.49
CA ARG A 14 24.03 25.23 -1.22
C ARG A 14 23.13 24.02 -0.92
N LEU A 15 21.86 24.05 -1.30
CA LEU A 15 20.98 22.89 -1.13
C LEU A 15 21.33 21.78 -2.12
N LEU A 16 21.59 22.14 -3.38
CA LEU A 16 21.95 21.19 -4.44
C LEU A 16 23.30 20.49 -4.19
N THR A 17 24.25 21.13 -3.51
CA THR A 17 25.51 20.47 -3.12
C THR A 17 25.34 19.39 -2.07
N GLN A 18 24.24 19.40 -1.31
CA GLN A 18 24.00 18.40 -0.25
C GLN A 18 23.32 17.15 -0.79
N ARG A 19 22.34 17.32 -1.69
CA ARG A 19 21.62 16.24 -2.35
C ARG A 19 20.80 16.74 -3.53
N GLU A 20 20.31 15.79 -4.32
CA GLU A 20 19.30 16.04 -5.34
C GLU A 20 18.02 16.62 -4.71
N HIS A 21 17.53 17.69 -5.35
CA HIS A 21 16.31 18.40 -5.01
C HIS A 21 15.48 18.65 -6.26
N SER A 22 14.18 18.47 -6.16
CA SER A 22 13.27 18.93 -7.21
C SER A 22 13.07 20.44 -7.15
N LYS A 23 12.63 21.00 -8.27
CA LYS A 23 12.19 22.40 -8.36
C LYS A 23 11.11 22.72 -7.32
N ALA A 24 10.11 21.85 -7.19
CA ALA A 24 9.03 22.01 -6.22
C ALA A 24 9.53 21.98 -4.76
N GLU A 25 10.48 21.09 -4.42
CA GLU A 25 11.10 21.06 -3.09
C GLU A 25 11.83 22.37 -2.78
N LEU A 26 12.59 22.90 -3.74
CA LEU A 26 13.35 24.15 -3.59
C LEU A 26 12.42 25.36 -3.47
N ALA A 27 11.40 25.44 -4.32
CA ALA A 27 10.38 26.48 -4.28
C ALA A 27 9.73 26.53 -2.89
N ARG A 28 9.23 25.40 -2.39
CA ARG A 28 8.60 25.29 -1.07
C ARG A 28 9.54 25.69 0.08
N LYS A 29 10.82 25.30 0.01
CA LYS A 29 11.81 25.61 1.06
C LYS A 29 12.23 27.08 1.11
N LEU A 30 12.28 27.74 -0.04
CA LEU A 30 12.85 29.08 -0.16
C LEU A 30 11.80 30.17 -0.37
N ARG A 31 10.51 29.82 -0.49
CA ARG A 31 9.41 30.78 -0.69
C ARG A 31 9.39 31.90 0.32
N ALA A 32 9.60 31.61 1.61
CA ALA A 32 9.60 32.63 2.67
C ALA A 32 10.79 33.62 2.59
N LEU A 33 11.78 33.35 1.74
CA LEU A 33 12.95 34.19 1.53
C LEU A 33 12.87 34.98 0.21
N GLU A 34 11.78 34.83 -0.54
CA GLU A 34 11.51 35.58 -1.76
C GLU A 34 11.11 37.00 -1.39
N THR A 35 11.92 37.98 -1.82
CA THR A 35 11.69 39.40 -1.55
C THR A 35 11.06 40.15 -2.71
N ASP A 36 11.23 39.62 -3.92
CA ASP A 36 10.64 40.11 -5.17
C ASP A 36 9.82 38.98 -5.79
N ASP A 37 8.59 39.28 -6.19
CA ASP A 37 7.67 38.26 -6.67
C ASP A 37 8.18 37.61 -7.96
N GLY A 38 8.16 36.28 -8.01
CA GLY A 38 8.68 35.49 -9.12
C GLY A 38 10.21 35.49 -9.27
N ALA A 39 10.98 36.14 -8.39
CA ALA A 39 12.44 36.06 -8.42
C ALA A 39 12.94 34.63 -8.15
N LEU A 40 12.27 33.89 -7.25
CA LEU A 40 12.64 32.51 -6.97
C LEU A 40 12.34 31.60 -8.17
N ALA A 41 11.18 31.77 -8.80
CA ALA A 41 10.79 30.99 -9.98
C ALA A 41 11.84 31.13 -11.10
N ARG A 42 12.20 32.37 -11.45
CA ARG A 42 13.24 32.67 -12.46
C ARG A 42 14.58 32.02 -12.13
N VAL A 43 15.01 32.05 -10.86
CA VAL A 43 16.24 31.38 -10.43
C VAL A 43 16.15 29.86 -10.60
N LEU A 44 15.02 29.25 -10.27
CA LEU A 44 14.86 27.81 -10.41
C LEU A 44 14.78 27.39 -11.88
N ASP A 45 14.11 28.17 -12.73
CA ASP A 45 14.07 27.98 -14.18
C ASP A 45 15.48 28.02 -14.79
N ASP A 46 16.29 29.03 -14.41
CA ASP A 46 17.70 29.13 -14.83
C ASP A 46 18.52 27.90 -14.44
N PHE A 47 18.30 27.36 -13.24
CA PHE A 47 19.05 26.21 -12.73
C PHE A 47 18.60 24.91 -13.40
N GLU A 48 17.32 24.78 -13.70
CA GLU A 48 16.76 23.68 -14.49
C GLU A 48 17.27 23.71 -15.93
N ALA A 49 17.26 24.87 -16.59
CA ALA A 49 17.80 25.04 -17.94
C ALA A 49 19.30 24.73 -18.03
N LYS A 50 20.05 24.98 -16.95
CA LYS A 50 21.48 24.60 -16.84
C LYS A 50 21.71 23.14 -16.43
N GLY A 51 20.65 22.36 -16.27
CA GLY A 51 20.71 20.96 -15.84
C GLY A 51 21.16 20.75 -14.39
N LEU A 52 21.22 21.80 -13.56
CA LEU A 52 21.55 21.72 -12.14
C LEU A 52 20.41 21.15 -11.31
N ILE A 53 19.16 21.36 -11.75
CA ILE A 53 17.97 20.68 -11.25
C ILE A 53 17.54 19.65 -12.31
N SER A 54 17.21 18.43 -11.88
CA SER A 54 16.71 17.39 -12.78
C SER A 54 15.75 16.47 -12.04
N GLU A 55 14.49 16.43 -12.49
CA GLU A 55 13.49 15.51 -11.93
C GLU A 55 13.94 14.05 -12.04
N GLN A 56 14.55 13.67 -13.16
CA GLN A 56 15.07 12.32 -13.37
C GLN A 56 16.14 11.94 -12.34
N ARG A 57 17.08 12.83 -12.04
CA ARG A 57 18.11 12.55 -11.00
C ARG A 57 17.49 12.42 -9.62
N VAL A 58 16.46 13.22 -9.32
CA VAL A 58 15.71 13.10 -8.07
C VAL A 58 14.98 11.75 -7.99
N ALA A 59 14.32 11.32 -9.06
CA ALA A 59 13.64 10.03 -9.13
C ALA A 59 14.62 8.87 -8.92
N ASN A 60 15.73 8.87 -9.67
CA ASN A 60 16.78 7.86 -9.57
C ASN A 60 17.39 7.81 -8.15
N SER A 61 17.59 8.97 -7.52
CA SER A 61 18.10 9.06 -6.14
C SER A 61 17.15 8.39 -5.14
N VAL A 62 15.83 8.63 -5.26
CA VAL A 62 14.81 7.98 -4.43
C VAL A 62 14.82 6.46 -4.65
N VAL A 63 14.83 6.02 -5.90
CA VAL A 63 14.86 4.59 -6.24
C VAL A 63 16.11 3.91 -5.70
N ASN A 64 17.28 4.50 -5.89
CA ASN A 64 18.54 3.92 -5.44
C ASN A 64 18.61 3.79 -3.90
N THR A 65 18.14 4.82 -3.19
CA THR A 65 18.20 4.86 -1.72
C THR A 65 17.11 4.05 -1.03
N LYS A 66 15.89 4.06 -1.58
CA LYS A 66 14.70 3.47 -0.93
C LYS A 66 14.15 2.23 -1.64
N GLY A 67 14.38 2.08 -2.94
CA GLY A 67 13.82 0.99 -3.75
C GLY A 67 14.17 -0.39 -3.22
N LYS A 68 15.38 -0.59 -2.67
CA LYS A 68 15.75 -1.90 -2.07
C LYS A 68 14.91 -2.30 -0.85
N LYS A 69 14.22 -1.36 -0.20
CA LYS A 69 13.50 -1.56 1.07
C LYS A 69 11.99 -1.36 0.96
N LEU A 70 11.53 -0.60 -0.03
CA LEU A 70 10.14 -0.18 -0.20
C LEU A 70 9.59 -0.65 -1.55
N GLY A 71 8.31 -1.03 -1.56
CA GLY A 71 7.59 -1.39 -2.78
C GLY A 71 7.12 -0.18 -3.58
N GLY A 72 6.58 -0.45 -4.77
CA GLY A 72 6.24 0.57 -5.77
C GLY A 72 5.29 1.64 -5.23
N LEU A 73 4.32 1.26 -4.38
CA LEU A 73 3.35 2.21 -3.82
C LEU A 73 4.01 3.26 -2.93
N ARG A 74 4.95 2.86 -2.08
CA ARG A 74 5.66 3.82 -1.20
C ARG A 74 6.62 4.68 -2.00
N ILE A 75 7.29 4.13 -3.00
CA ILE A 75 8.15 4.91 -3.89
C ILE A 75 7.32 5.96 -4.66
N LYS A 76 6.14 5.58 -5.19
CA LYS A 76 5.22 6.51 -5.83
C LYS A 76 4.93 7.73 -4.94
N PHE A 77 4.51 7.49 -3.69
CA PHE A 77 4.19 8.58 -2.77
C PHE A 77 5.40 9.46 -2.45
N GLU A 78 6.60 8.89 -2.35
CA GLU A 78 7.84 9.63 -2.12
C GLU A 78 8.20 10.55 -3.29
N LEU A 79 8.01 10.07 -4.53
CA LEU A 79 8.23 10.87 -5.73
C LEU A 79 7.19 12.01 -5.83
N GLN A 80 5.92 11.72 -5.55
CA GLN A 80 4.85 12.73 -5.54
C GLN A 80 5.04 13.78 -4.44
N ALA A 81 5.49 13.39 -3.25
CA ALA A 81 5.79 14.34 -2.15
C ALA A 81 6.95 15.30 -2.49
N LYS A 82 7.83 14.87 -3.40
CA LYS A 82 8.87 15.69 -3.99
C LYS A 82 8.36 16.55 -5.14
N GLY A 83 7.10 16.42 -5.55
CA GLY A 83 6.49 17.24 -6.59
C GLY A 83 7.03 16.95 -7.98
N LEU A 84 7.39 15.69 -8.26
CA LEU A 84 7.75 15.24 -9.61
C LEU A 84 6.48 15.10 -10.45
N SER A 85 6.62 15.28 -11.76
CA SER A 85 5.54 15.08 -12.73
C SER A 85 4.93 13.67 -12.66
N ASP A 86 3.62 13.58 -12.87
CA ASP A 86 2.89 12.31 -12.81
C ASP A 86 3.37 11.29 -13.86
N ASP A 87 3.83 11.76 -15.02
CA ASP A 87 4.37 10.92 -16.08
C ASP A 87 5.69 10.27 -15.66
N LEU A 88 6.63 11.07 -15.13
CA LEU A 88 7.89 10.55 -14.60
C LEU A 88 7.66 9.59 -13.41
N VAL A 89 6.71 9.91 -12.54
CA VAL A 89 6.33 9.04 -11.42
C VAL A 89 5.82 7.69 -11.95
N ARG A 90 4.92 7.72 -12.94
CA ARG A 90 4.33 6.51 -13.55
C ARG A 90 5.40 5.66 -14.22
N GLU A 91 6.26 6.29 -15.03
CA GLU A 91 7.40 5.64 -15.68
C GLU A 91 8.34 4.99 -14.66
N THR A 92 8.81 5.76 -13.67
CA THR A 92 9.72 5.27 -12.63
C THR A 92 9.14 4.08 -11.87
N VAL A 93 7.86 4.14 -11.49
CA VAL A 93 7.19 3.05 -10.77
C VAL A 93 6.97 1.84 -11.68
N SER A 94 6.73 2.04 -12.97
CA SER A 94 6.60 0.93 -13.93
C SER A 94 7.87 0.10 -14.04
N HIS A 95 9.04 0.74 -14.13
CA HIS A 95 10.34 0.07 -14.14
C HIS A 95 10.65 -0.70 -12.84
N LEU A 96 10.03 -0.31 -11.73
CA LEU A 96 10.21 -1.01 -10.46
C LEU A 96 9.42 -2.31 -10.35
N LYS A 97 8.40 -2.52 -11.19
CA LYS A 97 7.54 -3.71 -11.14
C LYS A 97 8.33 -4.99 -11.43
N ASP A 98 9.21 -4.95 -12.43
CA ASP A 98 9.99 -6.11 -12.87
C ASP A 98 10.87 -6.69 -11.76
N THR A 99 11.35 -5.82 -10.85
CA THR A 99 12.20 -6.22 -9.73
C THR A 99 11.45 -6.33 -8.41
N GLU A 100 10.15 -6.04 -8.38
CA GLU A 100 9.40 -5.89 -7.13
C GLU A 100 9.32 -7.20 -6.33
N MET A 101 9.14 -8.32 -7.01
CA MET A 101 9.14 -9.66 -6.40
C MET A 101 10.46 -9.94 -5.67
N ALA A 102 11.58 -9.80 -6.37
CA ALA A 102 12.92 -10.08 -5.82
C ALA A 102 13.24 -9.15 -4.63
N ARG A 103 12.86 -7.87 -4.73
CA ARG A 103 13.04 -6.90 -3.63
C ARG A 103 12.18 -7.27 -2.41
N ALA A 104 10.92 -7.63 -2.62
CA ALA A 104 10.02 -8.07 -1.55
C ALA A 104 10.54 -9.32 -0.85
N GLN A 105 11.02 -10.32 -1.61
CA GLN A 105 11.61 -11.54 -1.06
C GLN A 105 12.86 -11.25 -0.23
N SER A 106 13.75 -10.38 -0.70
CA SER A 106 14.94 -9.96 0.06
C SER A 106 14.57 -9.27 1.38
N VAL A 107 13.55 -8.41 1.36
CA VAL A 107 13.06 -7.71 2.55
C VAL A 107 12.38 -8.68 3.53
N TRP A 108 11.61 -9.64 3.03
CA TRP A 108 10.98 -10.67 3.82
C TRP A 108 12.00 -11.61 4.47
N ALA A 109 12.96 -12.13 3.68
CA ALA A 109 13.99 -13.05 4.15
C ALA A 109 14.86 -12.42 5.24
N LYS A 110 15.21 -11.12 5.11
CA LYS A 110 15.98 -10.40 6.12
C LYS A 110 15.26 -10.21 7.45
N LYS A 111 13.91 -10.19 7.46
CA LYS A 111 13.14 -9.95 8.69
C LYS A 111 12.61 -11.24 9.31
N PHE A 112 12.08 -12.13 8.48
CA PHE A 112 11.39 -13.33 8.92
C PHE A 112 12.18 -14.58 8.59
N GLY A 113 12.65 -14.72 7.34
CA GLY A 113 13.49 -15.84 6.92
C GLY A 113 12.81 -17.21 6.88
N GLU A 114 11.68 -17.36 7.56
CA GLU A 114 11.01 -18.63 7.80
C GLU A 114 9.50 -18.51 7.58
N ALA A 115 8.88 -19.63 7.23
CA ALA A 115 7.45 -19.74 7.07
C ALA A 115 6.70 -19.43 8.39
N PRO A 116 5.53 -18.78 8.34
CA PRO A 116 4.71 -18.58 9.53
C PRO A 116 4.22 -19.91 10.11
N ALA A 117 4.18 -20.03 11.44
CA ALA A 117 3.66 -21.22 12.11
C ALA A 117 2.12 -21.30 12.09
N ASP A 118 1.44 -20.15 12.07
CA ASP A 118 -0.01 -20.04 12.15
C ASP A 118 -0.55 -18.88 11.28
N THR A 119 -1.86 -18.86 11.09
CA THR A 119 -2.55 -17.83 10.27
C THR A 119 -2.28 -16.41 10.79
N LYS A 120 -2.13 -16.25 12.11
CA LYS A 120 -1.75 -14.98 12.74
C LYS A 120 -0.34 -14.54 12.34
N GLY A 121 0.61 -15.46 12.33
CA GLY A 121 1.98 -15.26 11.85
C GLY A 121 2.01 -14.88 10.37
N GLN A 122 1.22 -15.57 9.54
CA GLN A 122 1.10 -15.24 8.12
C GLN A 122 0.60 -13.81 7.93
N ALA A 123 -0.49 -13.44 8.60
CA ALA A 123 -1.04 -12.10 8.52
C ALA A 123 -0.05 -11.03 9.00
N LYS A 124 0.77 -11.33 10.03
CA LYS A 124 1.85 -10.45 10.49
C LYS A 124 2.92 -10.24 9.42
N GLN A 125 3.34 -11.30 8.73
CA GLN A 125 4.34 -11.22 7.67
C GLN A 125 3.80 -10.44 6.45
N MET A 126 2.55 -10.70 6.04
CA MET A 126 1.89 -9.98 4.95
C MET A 126 1.74 -8.48 5.26
N ARG A 127 1.23 -8.12 6.45
CA ARG A 127 1.09 -6.71 6.87
C ARG A 127 2.42 -5.98 6.87
N PHE A 128 3.52 -6.65 7.22
CA PHE A 128 4.84 -6.04 7.20
C PHE A 128 5.29 -5.60 5.80
N LEU A 129 5.08 -6.45 4.78
CA LEU A 129 5.42 -6.12 3.40
C LEU A 129 4.44 -5.10 2.81
N ALA A 130 3.14 -5.26 3.06
CA ALA A 130 2.12 -4.31 2.63
C ALA A 130 2.38 -2.90 3.21
N ALA A 131 2.77 -2.80 4.49
CA ALA A 131 3.12 -1.53 5.11
C ALA A 131 4.34 -0.86 4.45
N ARG A 132 5.24 -1.65 3.82
CA ARG A 132 6.36 -1.16 3.01
C ARG A 132 5.98 -0.83 1.56
N GLY A 133 4.71 -0.98 1.21
CA GLY A 133 4.15 -0.59 -0.09
C GLY A 133 4.40 -1.59 -1.21
N PHE A 134 4.71 -2.85 -0.90
CA PHE A 134 4.77 -3.89 -1.91
C PHE A 134 3.37 -4.26 -2.39
N ASP A 135 3.25 -4.52 -3.68
CA ASP A 135 2.00 -4.93 -4.31
C ASP A 135 1.37 -6.17 -3.64
N GLY A 136 0.03 -6.21 -3.55
CA GLY A 136 -0.69 -7.29 -2.86
C GLY A 136 -0.53 -8.67 -3.51
N GLY A 137 -0.36 -8.72 -4.84
CA GLY A 137 -0.02 -9.95 -5.56
C GLY A 137 1.37 -10.44 -5.17
N VAL A 138 2.36 -9.55 -5.17
CA VAL A 138 3.74 -9.86 -4.74
C VAL A 138 3.79 -10.30 -3.28
N VAL A 139 3.08 -9.61 -2.38
CA VAL A 139 3.03 -9.98 -0.96
C VAL A 139 2.49 -11.40 -0.76
N ARG A 140 1.42 -11.77 -1.47
CA ARG A 140 0.83 -13.11 -1.40
C ARG A 140 1.73 -14.19 -1.99
N ALA A 141 2.56 -13.85 -2.96
CA ALA A 141 3.52 -14.78 -3.56
C ALA A 141 4.76 -15.00 -2.69
N VAL A 142 5.23 -13.95 -1.99
CA VAL A 142 6.44 -14.02 -1.15
C VAL A 142 6.17 -14.69 0.19
N VAL A 143 5.03 -14.43 0.83
CA VAL A 143 4.73 -14.98 2.16
C VAL A 143 4.19 -16.40 2.04
N PRO A 144 4.87 -17.42 2.60
CA PRO A 144 4.38 -18.79 2.54
C PRO A 144 3.00 -18.93 3.18
N ARG A 145 2.17 -19.80 2.59
CA ARG A 145 0.86 -20.13 3.16
C ARG A 145 1.01 -21.13 4.28
N VAL A 146 0.29 -20.89 5.37
CA VAL A 146 0.09 -21.90 6.41
C VAL A 146 -0.89 -22.91 5.85
N ALA A 147 -0.64 -24.20 6.05
CA ALA A 147 -1.61 -25.22 5.73
C ALA A 147 -2.89 -24.91 6.50
N SER A 148 -3.98 -24.68 5.79
CA SER A 148 -5.30 -24.66 6.41
C SER A 148 -5.49 -26.04 7.03
N GLY A 149 -5.54 -26.14 8.35
CA GLY A 149 -6.08 -27.35 8.97
C GLY A 149 -7.49 -27.52 8.42
N ALA A 150 -7.70 -28.51 7.56
CA ALA A 150 -9.02 -28.96 7.17
C ALA A 150 -9.66 -29.56 8.43
N GLY A 151 -10.26 -28.68 9.23
CA GLY A 151 -10.98 -28.98 10.46
C GLY A 151 -12.47 -28.69 10.30
N ASP A 152 -13.04 -29.02 9.15
CA ASP A 152 -14.49 -29.07 8.94
C ASP A 152 -14.86 -30.50 8.51
N GLY A 153 -14.61 -31.44 9.41
CA GLY A 153 -15.29 -32.72 9.36
C GLY A 153 -16.76 -32.47 9.70
N TRP A 154 -17.59 -32.27 8.68
CA TRP A 154 -19.04 -32.34 8.86
C TRP A 154 -19.37 -33.76 9.32
N PRO A 155 -19.94 -33.99 10.50
CA PRO A 155 -20.42 -35.32 10.85
C PRO A 155 -21.56 -35.65 9.89
N SER A 156 -21.31 -36.58 8.96
CA SER A 156 -22.36 -37.14 8.13
C SER A 156 -23.27 -37.97 9.03
N SER A 157 -24.32 -37.35 9.56
CA SER A 157 -25.46 -38.03 10.15
C SER A 157 -26.27 -38.69 9.01
N HIS A 158 -25.81 -39.85 8.57
CA HIS A 158 -26.64 -40.84 7.88
C HIS A 158 -26.57 -42.15 8.69
N GLY A 159 -27.18 -42.12 9.87
CA GLY A 159 -27.68 -43.34 10.51
C GLY A 159 -29.06 -43.60 9.93
N ASN A 160 -29.16 -44.53 8.98
CA ASN A 160 -30.44 -45.10 8.57
C ASN A 160 -30.59 -46.42 9.33
N ASP A 161 -30.96 -46.32 10.61
CA ASP A 161 -31.49 -47.45 11.36
C ASP A 161 -33.01 -47.44 11.23
N GLN A 162 -33.49 -48.51 10.62
CA GLN A 162 -34.88 -48.94 10.64
C GLN A 162 -35.26 -49.17 12.08
N ASP A 163 -36.33 -48.55 12.56
CA ASP A 163 -37.15 -49.17 13.61
C ASP A 163 -38.61 -48.78 13.47
N GLN A 164 -39.40 -49.83 13.37
CA GLN A 164 -40.84 -49.87 13.22
C GLN A 164 -41.48 -49.82 14.60
N HIS A 165 -42.36 -48.84 14.86
CA HIS A 165 -43.42 -48.90 15.88
C HIS A 165 -44.39 -47.76 15.53
N GLY A 166 -45.67 -47.93 15.20
CA GLY A 166 -46.60 -48.99 15.52
C GLY A 166 -47.41 -48.60 16.77
N TYR A 167 -48.33 -47.63 16.65
CA TYR A 167 -49.47 -47.51 17.57
C TYR A 167 -50.72 -47.00 16.86
N LEU A 168 -51.81 -47.73 17.09
CA LEU A 168 -53.13 -47.61 16.49
C LEU A 168 -53.97 -46.48 17.11
N ASP A 169 -54.90 -46.00 16.27
CA ASP A 169 -56.26 -45.48 16.50
C ASP A 169 -56.75 -45.19 17.93
N ALA A 170 -57.34 -44.00 18.11
CA ALA A 170 -58.74 -43.86 18.52
C ALA A 170 -59.17 -42.38 18.52
N ASP A 171 -60.17 -42.08 17.69
CA ASP A 171 -61.40 -41.35 18.01
C ASP A 171 -61.34 -40.19 19.01
N ASN A 172 -61.57 -38.97 18.51
CA ASN A 172 -62.41 -38.01 19.23
C ASN A 172 -63.06 -37.02 18.26
N GLU A 173 -64.23 -37.37 17.74
CA GLU A 173 -65.21 -36.39 17.30
C GLU A 173 -65.74 -35.64 18.53
N HIS A 174 -65.66 -34.31 18.54
CA HIS A 174 -66.76 -33.48 19.06
C HIS A 174 -66.75 -32.10 18.41
N SER A 175 -67.82 -31.89 17.64
CA SER A 175 -68.29 -30.67 17.00
C SER A 175 -68.67 -29.55 17.97
N GLN A 176 -68.93 -28.40 17.34
CA GLN A 176 -69.58 -27.16 17.79
C GLN A 176 -68.58 -26.04 18.11
N GLY A 177 -68.58 -24.89 17.46
CA GLY A 177 -69.51 -24.27 16.50
C GLY A 177 -69.24 -22.75 16.53
N PHE A 178 -69.89 -22.00 15.63
CA PHE A 178 -70.02 -20.52 15.62
C PHE A 178 -68.80 -19.75 15.02
N PHE A 179 -68.90 -18.82 14.06
CA PHE A 179 -70.01 -18.21 13.32
C PHE A 179 -69.47 -17.62 12.00
N ASP A 180 -70.35 -17.58 11.01
CA ASP A 180 -70.23 -17.14 9.62
C ASP A 180 -70.04 -15.62 9.48
N GLY A 181 -69.53 -15.20 8.33
CA GLY A 181 -69.43 -13.80 7.94
C GLY A 181 -70.63 -13.30 7.12
N SER A 182 -70.46 -12.07 6.62
CA SER A 182 -71.17 -11.39 5.51
C SER A 182 -72.14 -10.27 5.91
N ASP A 183 -71.76 -9.07 5.46
CA ASP A 183 -72.51 -8.02 4.76
C ASP A 183 -73.84 -7.47 5.29
N ASP A 184 -73.84 -6.18 5.65
CA ASP A 184 -74.57 -5.10 4.95
C ASP A 184 -73.90 -3.73 5.24
#